data_AF-A0A3B8VXT0-F1
#
_entry.id   AF-A0A3B8VXT0-F1
#
_cell.length_a   1.000
_cell.length_b   1.000
_cell.length_c   1.000
_cell.angle_alpha   90.00
_cell.angle_beta   90.00
_cell.angle_gamma   90.00
#
_symmetry.space_group_name_H-M   'P 1'
#
loop_
_entity.id
_entity.type
_entity.pdbx_description
1 polymer ?
#
loop_
_entity_poly.entity_id
_entity_poly.type
_entity_poly.pdbx_seq_one_letter_code
_entity_poly.pdbx_strand_id
1 'polypeptide(L)'
;EKLGANVNIEFKVNNWLTFAQRASYQYMNGQGGVNTTSHTGVIASAMAMPPSATVYEYDINGNPVLGVNGQQQFGGTVPLWAKELGVAGTFGEIQNPVATLMRLRQNRPDQRIFSTSTLTAKPIAGLTIKSDFSAASNTARSEDFKMRVPEIGNP
;
A
#
# COMPACT_ATOMS: atom_id res chain seq x y z
N GLU A 1 4.03 -4.21 5.75
CA GLU A 1 4.30 -4.76 7.09
C GLU A 1 3.88 -3.79 8.17
N LYS A 2 3.48 -4.33 9.32
CA LYS A 2 3.03 -3.58 10.49
C LYS A 2 3.88 -3.98 11.69
N LEU A 3 4.48 -3.01 12.34
CA LEU A 3 5.22 -3.17 13.58
C LEU A 3 4.46 -2.42 14.67
N GLY A 4 4.45 -2.98 15.88
CA GLY A 4 3.78 -2.33 17.00
C GLY A 4 4.40 -2.71 18.32
N ALA A 5 4.36 -1.78 19.26
CA ALA A 5 4.81 -1.97 20.63
C ALA A 5 3.74 -1.43 21.58
N ASN A 6 3.51 -2.16 22.68
CA ASN A 6 2.62 -1.73 23.75
C ASN A 6 3.40 -1.75 25.05
N VAL A 7 3.29 -0.67 25.81
CA VAL A 7 3.94 -0.50 27.11
C VAL A 7 2.85 -0.17 28.12
N ASN A 8 2.76 -0.97 29.17
CA ASN A 8 1.86 -0.73 30.30
C ASN A 8 2.69 -0.69 31.57
N ILE A 9 2.60 0.40 32.30
CA ILE A 9 3.33 0.64 33.55
C ILE A 9 2.31 0.99 34.60
N GLU A 10 2.40 0.37 35.77
CA GLU A 10 1.62 0.71 36.94
C GLU A 10 2.56 0.89 38.12
N PHE A 11 2.43 2.00 38.82
CA PHE A 11 3.23 2.35 39.98
C PHE A 11 2.33 2.78 41.13
N LYS A 12 2.42 2.04 42.24
CA LYS A 12 1.80 2.45 43.50
C LYS A 12 2.76 3.36 44.24
N VAL A 13 2.50 4.67 44.20
CA VAL A 13 3.33 5.68 44.86
C VAL A 13 3.25 5.51 46.38
N ASN A 14 2.04 5.26 46.89
CA ASN A 14 1.77 4.94 48.28
C ASN A 14 0.41 4.22 48.39
N ASN A 15 -0.05 3.94 49.61
CA ASN A 15 -1.30 3.21 49.84
C ASN A 15 -2.56 3.92 49.30
N TRP A 16 -2.50 5.23 49.07
CA TRP A 16 -3.64 6.02 48.61
C TRP A 16 -3.48 6.56 47.18
N LEU A 17 -2.32 6.45 46.54
CA LEU A 17 -2.05 7.03 45.22
C LEU A 17 -1.42 5.99 44.29
N THR A 18 -2.07 5.75 43.16
CA THR A 18 -1.60 4.88 42.08
C THR A 18 -1.53 5.66 40.79
N PHE A 19 -0.43 5.51 40.07
CA PHE A 19 -0.23 6.07 38.74
C PHE A 19 -0.08 4.92 37.74
N ALA A 20 -0.80 4.98 36.63
CA ALA A 20 -0.68 4.01 35.55
C ALA A 20 -0.50 4.72 34.22
N GLN A 21 0.35 4.17 33.35
CA GLN A 21 0.58 4.63 32.00
C GLN A 21 0.36 3.47 31.04
N ARG A 22 -0.40 3.71 29.98
CA ARG A 22 -0.54 2.81 28.84
C ARG A 22 -0.12 3.56 27.60
N ALA A 23 0.86 3.06 26.88
CA ALA A 23 1.30 3.64 25.62
C ALA A 23 1.34 2.55 24.55
N SER A 24 0.90 2.89 23.35
CA SER A 24 0.95 2.03 22.18
C SER A 24 1.55 2.81 21.02
N TYR A 25 2.47 2.17 20.32
CA TYR A 25 3.08 2.66 19.10
C TYR A 25 2.78 1.68 17.98
N GLN A 26 2.39 2.20 16.82
CA GLN A 26 2.19 1.41 15.62
C GLN A 26 2.90 2.11 14.46
N TYR A 27 3.64 1.31 13.69
CA TYR A 27 4.27 1.70 12.44
C TYR A 27 3.76 0.79 11.33
N MET A 28 3.40 1.36 10.19
CA MET A 28 3.02 0.62 8.99
C MET A 28 3.79 1.15 7.79
N ASN A 29 4.34 0.28 6.96
CA ASN A 29 5.08 0.67 5.76
C ASN A 29 4.18 1.05 4.55
N GLY A 30 2.86 0.86 4.66
CA GLY A 30 1.85 1.31 3.68
C GLY A 30 2.05 0.84 2.23
N GLN A 31 2.65 -0.33 2.03
CA GLN A 31 2.87 -0.93 0.72
C GLN A 31 1.61 -1.61 0.18
N GLY A 32 1.39 -1.54 -1.14
CA GLY A 32 0.31 -2.27 -1.81
C GLY A 32 -1.00 -1.49 -2.02
N GLY A 33 -0.95 -0.16 -2.02
CA GLY A 33 -2.10 0.69 -2.36
C GLY A 33 -2.39 0.67 -3.87
N VAL A 34 -2.86 -0.46 -4.38
CA VAL A 34 -3.43 -0.56 -5.73
C VAL A 34 -4.91 -0.22 -5.67
N ASN A 35 -5.39 0.53 -6.67
CA ASN A 35 -6.83 0.78 -6.79
C ASN A 35 -7.51 -0.55 -7.12
N THR A 36 -8.20 -1.15 -6.15
CA THR A 36 -8.94 -2.43 -6.31
C THR A 36 -10.44 -2.22 -6.48
N THR A 37 -10.92 -0.99 -6.28
CA THR A 37 -12.36 -0.69 -6.12
C THR A 37 -12.93 0.09 -7.30
N SER A 38 -12.08 0.60 -8.20
CA SER A 38 -12.51 1.34 -9.39
C SER A 38 -12.55 0.47 -10.64
N HIS A 39 -13.35 0.90 -11.62
CA HIS A 39 -13.41 0.33 -12.98
C HIS A 39 -12.08 0.45 -13.75
N THR A 40 -11.11 1.20 -13.21
CA THR A 40 -9.74 1.38 -13.73
C THR A 40 -8.68 0.66 -12.88
N GLY A 41 -9.09 -0.21 -11.95
CA GLY A 41 -8.20 -0.93 -11.05
C GLY A 41 -7.48 -2.12 -11.71
N VAL A 42 -6.39 -2.59 -11.09
CA VAL A 42 -5.60 -3.74 -11.58
C VAL A 42 -6.47 -4.98 -11.80
N ILE A 43 -7.47 -5.19 -10.95
CA ILE A 43 -8.42 -6.31 -11.07
C ILE A 43 -9.33 -6.13 -12.30
N ALA A 44 -9.84 -4.92 -12.54
CA ALA A 44 -10.67 -4.64 -13.71
C ALA A 44 -9.86 -4.81 -15.01
N SER A 45 -8.62 -4.34 -15.04
CA SER A 45 -7.70 -4.56 -16.16
C SER A 45 -7.40 -6.05 -16.37
N ALA A 46 -7.25 -6.83 -15.29
CA ALA A 46 -7.02 -8.27 -15.40
C ALA A 46 -8.22 -9.04 -15.96
N MET A 47 -9.45 -8.63 -15.65
CA MET A 47 -10.65 -9.24 -16.24
C MET A 47 -10.87 -8.84 -17.70
N ALA A 48 -10.51 -7.61 -18.06
CA ALA A 48 -10.74 -7.07 -19.39
C ALA A 48 -9.64 -7.47 -20.40
N MET A 49 -8.44 -7.81 -19.92
CA MET A 49 -7.33 -8.24 -20.77
C MET A 49 -7.68 -9.59 -21.43
N PRO A 50 -7.59 -9.70 -22.77
CA PRO A 50 -7.94 -10.94 -23.46
C PRO A 50 -6.95 -12.05 -23.08
N PRO A 51 -7.43 -13.29 -22.93
CA PRO A 51 -6.58 -14.43 -22.52
C PRO A 51 -5.52 -14.79 -23.57
N SER A 52 -5.67 -14.32 -24.82
CA SER A 52 -4.68 -14.48 -25.88
C SER A 52 -3.49 -13.52 -25.75
N ALA A 53 -3.59 -12.46 -24.94
CA ALA A 53 -2.49 -11.52 -24.75
C ALA A 53 -1.42 -12.11 -23.86
N THR A 54 -0.16 -11.93 -24.25
CA THR A 54 1.00 -12.40 -23.50
C THR A 54 1.41 -11.37 -22.44
N VAL A 55 1.94 -11.86 -21.32
CA VAL A 55 2.43 -10.98 -20.23
C VAL A 55 3.62 -10.13 -20.69
N TYR A 56 4.48 -10.70 -21.52
CA TYR A 56 5.65 -10.07 -22.11
C TYR A 56 5.49 -9.93 -23.63
N GLU A 57 6.24 -9.00 -24.21
CA GLU A 57 6.25 -8.70 -25.63
C GLU A 57 7.19 -9.65 -26.39
N TYR A 58 6.75 -10.10 -27.56
CA TYR A 58 7.52 -11.00 -28.44
C TYR A 58 7.54 -10.47 -29.87
N ASP A 59 8.63 -10.68 -30.59
CA ASP A 59 8.74 -10.35 -32.01
C ASP A 59 7.92 -11.33 -32.88
N ILE A 60 7.86 -11.06 -34.20
CA ILE A 60 7.17 -11.92 -35.17
C ILE A 60 7.70 -13.36 -35.21
N ASN A 61 8.95 -13.58 -34.80
CA ASN A 61 9.61 -14.88 -34.78
C ASN A 61 9.43 -15.59 -33.42
N GLY A 62 8.76 -14.96 -32.44
CA GLY A 62 8.54 -15.48 -31.11
C GLY A 62 9.69 -15.24 -30.11
N ASN A 63 10.66 -14.38 -30.44
CA ASN A 63 11.73 -14.03 -29.50
C ASN A 63 11.28 -12.91 -28.55
N PRO A 64 11.71 -12.92 -27.27
CA PRO A 64 11.34 -11.90 -26.32
C PRO A 64 11.93 -10.53 -26.69
N VAL A 65 11.10 -9.49 -26.67
CA VAL A 65 11.55 -8.11 -26.86
C VAL A 65 12.10 -7.57 -25.55
N LEU A 66 13.32 -7.07 -25.58
CA LEU A 66 13.98 -6.49 -24.40
C LEU A 66 13.73 -4.98 -24.36
N GLY A 67 13.32 -4.49 -23.19
CA GLY A 67 13.24 -3.07 -22.90
C GLY A 67 14.61 -2.46 -22.64
N VAL A 68 14.63 -1.14 -22.42
CA VAL A 68 15.84 -0.31 -22.23
C VAL A 68 16.76 -0.81 -21.10
N ASN A 69 16.20 -1.55 -20.13
CA ASN A 69 16.91 -2.06 -18.96
C ASN A 69 17.42 -3.51 -19.16
N GLY A 70 17.33 -4.06 -20.38
CA GLY A 70 17.69 -5.45 -20.68
C GLY A 70 16.70 -6.50 -20.13
N GLN A 71 15.61 -6.08 -19.51
CA GLN A 71 14.50 -6.94 -19.07
C GLN A 71 13.46 -7.09 -20.18
N GLN A 72 12.71 -8.19 -20.17
CA GLN A 72 11.60 -8.37 -21.10
C GLN A 72 10.59 -7.23 -20.96
N GLN A 73 10.23 -6.63 -22.10
CA GLN A 73 9.20 -5.61 -22.14
C GLN A 73 7.84 -6.26 -21.88
N PHE A 74 6.97 -5.59 -21.13
CA PHE A 74 5.61 -6.12 -20.92
C PHE A 74 4.81 -6.03 -22.22
N GLY A 75 3.92 -6.99 -22.45
CA GLY A 75 3.02 -7.00 -23.59
C GLY A 75 1.79 -6.13 -23.33
N GLY A 76 1.21 -5.60 -24.40
CA GLY A 76 -0.12 -4.98 -24.40
C GLY A 76 -1.24 -5.97 -24.77
N THR A 77 -2.43 -5.44 -25.07
CA THR A 77 -3.56 -6.24 -25.60
C THR A 77 -3.22 -6.95 -26.92
N VAL A 78 -2.35 -6.33 -27.72
CA VAL A 78 -1.83 -6.86 -28.98
C VAL A 78 -0.33 -6.62 -29.07
N PRO A 79 0.43 -7.50 -29.75
CA PRO A 79 1.86 -7.33 -29.87
C PRO A 79 2.21 -6.17 -30.79
N LEU A 80 3.36 -5.53 -30.53
CA LEU A 80 3.83 -4.34 -31.25
C LEU A 80 4.00 -4.60 -32.75
N TRP A 81 4.54 -5.76 -33.13
CA TRP A 81 4.74 -6.12 -34.54
C TRP A 81 3.43 -6.23 -35.31
N ALA A 82 2.36 -6.74 -34.69
CA ALA A 82 1.06 -6.89 -35.35
C ALA A 82 0.36 -5.53 -35.56
N LYS A 83 0.62 -4.58 -34.65
CA LYS A 83 0.23 -3.18 -34.82
C LYS A 83 1.01 -2.51 -35.95
N GLU A 84 2.32 -2.68 -36.01
CA GLU A 84 3.17 -2.10 -37.08
C GLU A 84 2.77 -2.60 -38.47
N LEU A 85 2.37 -3.87 -38.58
CA LEU A 85 1.85 -4.45 -39.82
C LEU A 85 0.41 -4.03 -40.16
N GLY A 86 -0.27 -3.28 -39.28
CA GLY A 86 -1.65 -2.85 -39.48
C GLY A 86 -2.69 -3.99 -39.41
N VAL A 87 -2.28 -5.17 -38.94
CA VAL A 87 -3.12 -6.39 -38.88
C VAL A 87 -3.99 -6.39 -37.62
N ALA A 88 -3.52 -5.72 -36.56
CA ALA A 88 -4.25 -5.54 -35.32
C ALA A 88 -4.63 -4.06 -35.12
N GLY A 89 -5.91 -3.80 -34.79
CA GLY A 89 -6.35 -2.48 -34.35
C GLY A 89 -5.70 -2.05 -33.03
N THR A 90 -5.85 -0.78 -32.66
CA THR A 90 -5.50 -0.30 -31.31
C THR A 90 -6.51 -0.84 -30.30
N PHE A 91 -6.40 -2.13 -29.96
CA PHE A 91 -7.31 -2.78 -29.03
C PHE A 91 -7.05 -2.29 -27.59
N GLY A 92 -7.95 -1.42 -27.12
CA GLY A 92 -8.26 -1.17 -25.71
C GLY A 92 -7.21 -0.38 -24.92
N GLU A 93 -7.67 0.60 -24.15
CA GLU A 93 -6.93 1.35 -23.12
C GLU A 93 -6.64 0.49 -21.86
N ILE A 94 -6.41 -0.81 -22.04
CA ILE A 94 -6.23 -1.76 -20.94
C ILE A 94 -4.75 -1.90 -20.67
N GLN A 95 -4.32 -1.46 -19.50
CA GLN A 95 -2.96 -1.67 -19.05
C GLN A 95 -2.74 -3.12 -18.61
N ASN A 96 -1.56 -3.65 -18.92
CA ASN A 96 -1.15 -4.96 -18.45
C ASN A 96 -1.13 -4.98 -16.90
N PRO A 97 -1.96 -5.82 -16.24
CA PRO A 97 -2.08 -5.82 -14.79
C PRO A 97 -0.79 -6.27 -14.10
N VAL A 98 -0.04 -7.19 -14.71
CA VAL A 98 1.26 -7.65 -14.20
C VAL A 98 2.27 -6.52 -14.23
N ALA A 99 2.31 -5.77 -15.34
CA ALA A 99 3.15 -4.60 -15.45
C ALA A 99 2.81 -3.60 -14.35
N THR A 100 1.54 -3.21 -14.19
CA THR A 100 1.08 -2.26 -13.17
C THR A 100 1.50 -2.66 -11.75
N LEU A 101 1.46 -3.95 -11.41
CA LEU A 101 1.91 -4.47 -10.12
C LEU A 101 3.42 -4.44 -9.95
N MET A 102 4.18 -4.94 -10.94
CA MET A 102 5.66 -4.98 -10.89
C MET A 102 6.30 -3.61 -10.78
N ARG A 103 5.56 -2.63 -11.25
CA ARG A 103 5.94 -1.25 -11.31
C ARG A 103 5.52 -0.41 -10.11
N LEU A 104 4.61 -0.94 -9.30
CA LEU A 104 4.08 -0.26 -8.14
C LEU A 104 5.22 0.10 -7.19
N ARG A 105 5.56 1.38 -7.15
CA ARG A 105 6.55 1.94 -6.22
C ARG A 105 5.88 3.03 -5.41
N GLN A 106 5.46 2.63 -4.21
CA GLN A 106 4.76 3.49 -3.27
C GLN A 106 5.50 3.42 -1.95
N ASN A 107 5.54 4.52 -1.22
CA ASN A 107 6.08 4.57 0.13
C ASN A 107 5.12 5.38 0.98
N ARG A 108 4.31 4.69 1.79
CA ARG A 108 3.25 5.35 2.59
C ARG A 108 3.37 5.02 4.08
N PRO A 109 4.47 5.42 4.73
CA PRO A 109 4.64 5.09 6.13
C PRO A 109 3.60 5.84 6.97
N ASP A 110 2.94 5.11 7.86
CA ASP A 110 1.97 5.63 8.83
C ASP A 110 2.44 5.28 10.24
N GLN A 111 2.48 6.28 11.10
CA GLN A 111 2.90 6.18 12.48
C GLN A 111 1.80 6.67 13.39
N ARG A 112 1.41 5.83 14.35
CA ARG A 112 0.40 6.15 15.34
C ARG A 112 0.94 5.92 16.75
N ILE A 113 0.87 6.95 17.58
CA ILE A 113 1.14 6.89 19.00
C ILE A 113 -0.17 7.14 19.73
N PHE A 114 -0.50 6.29 20.68
CA PHE A 114 -1.61 6.50 21.59
C PHE A 114 -1.13 6.27 23.02
N SER A 115 -1.42 7.20 23.91
CA SER A 115 -0.93 7.19 25.29
C SER A 115 -2.04 7.61 26.24
N THR A 116 -2.24 6.86 27.32
CA THR A 116 -3.21 7.15 28.37
C THR A 116 -2.51 7.09 29.71
N SER A 117 -2.56 8.19 30.44
CA SER A 117 -2.10 8.34 31.82
C SER A 117 -3.31 8.30 32.75
N THR A 118 -3.27 7.47 33.76
CA THR A 118 -4.33 7.33 34.77
C THR A 118 -3.74 7.62 36.14
N LEU A 119 -4.33 8.57 36.85
CA LEU A 119 -4.06 8.83 38.26
C LEU A 119 -5.25 8.37 39.10
N THR A 120 -5.02 7.49 40.06
CA THR A 120 -6.04 7.00 40.99
C THR A 120 -5.66 7.37 42.41
N ALA A 121 -6.49 8.14 43.09
CA ALA A 121 -6.32 8.56 44.48
C ALA A 121 -7.45 8.02 45.36
N LYS A 122 -7.11 7.54 46.56
CA LYS A 122 -8.02 7.01 47.58
C LYS A 122 -7.76 7.72 48.92
N PRO A 123 -8.09 9.02 49.03
CA PRO A 123 -7.71 9.83 50.19
C PRO A 123 -8.37 9.37 51.50
N ILE A 124 -9.59 8.83 51.43
CA ILE A 124 -10.33 8.24 52.56
C ILE A 124 -10.95 6.90 52.15
N ALA A 125 -11.26 6.07 53.14
CA ALA A 125 -11.96 4.81 52.91
C ALA A 125 -13.31 5.07 52.23
N GLY A 126 -13.56 4.38 51.10
CA GLY A 126 -14.80 4.51 50.34
C GLY A 126 -14.80 5.58 49.24
N LEU A 127 -13.80 6.47 49.17
CA LEU A 127 -13.69 7.47 48.10
C LEU A 127 -12.55 7.10 47.14
N THR A 128 -12.87 6.93 45.85
CA THR A 128 -11.86 6.76 44.78
C THR A 128 -12.02 7.87 43.76
N ILE A 129 -10.97 8.67 43.60
CA ILE A 129 -10.87 9.70 42.58
C ILE A 129 -10.00 9.14 41.47
N LYS A 130 -10.51 9.17 40.23
CA LYS A 130 -9.77 8.73 39.04
C LYS A 130 -9.71 9.87 38.04
N SER A 131 -8.52 10.14 37.53
CA SER A 131 -8.28 11.07 36.43
C SER A 131 -7.60 10.32 35.29
N ASP A 132 -8.19 10.37 34.11
CA ASP A 132 -7.65 9.76 32.89
C ASP A 132 -7.32 10.86 31.89
N PHE A 133 -6.07 10.92 31.45
CA PHE A 133 -5.60 11.80 30.39
C PHE A 133 -5.14 10.96 29.21
N SER A 134 -5.70 11.19 28.03
CA SER A 134 -5.33 10.46 26.81
C SER A 134 -4.85 11.42 25.73
N ALA A 135 -3.76 11.06 25.07
CA ALA A 135 -3.19 11.78 23.95
C ALA A 135 -2.90 10.81 22.79
N ALA A 136 -3.20 11.24 21.58
CA ALA A 136 -2.95 10.50 20.36
C ALA A 136 -2.26 11.41 19.34
N SER A 137 -1.32 10.84 18.60
CA SER A 137 -0.68 11.51 17.47
C SER A 137 -0.56 10.54 16.31
N ASN A 138 -0.88 11.05 15.12
CA ASN A 138 -0.86 10.30 13.89
C ASN A 138 -0.01 11.09 12.88
N THR A 139 0.95 10.42 12.25
CA THR A 139 1.81 11.01 11.22
C THR A 139 1.84 10.08 10.03
N ALA A 140 1.32 10.56 8.91
CA ALA A 140 1.31 9.83 7.65
C ALA A 140 2.13 10.59 6.60
N ARG A 141 2.89 9.84 5.81
CA ARG A 141 3.57 10.33 4.60
C ARG A 141 3.10 9.49 3.42
N SER A 142 3.03 10.08 2.23
CA SER A 142 2.72 9.35 1.01
C SER A 142 3.62 9.82 -0.12
N GLU A 143 4.30 8.87 -0.76
CA GLU A 143 5.12 9.09 -1.94
C GLU A 143 4.77 8.04 -2.98
N ASP A 144 4.42 8.49 -4.17
CA ASP A 144 4.02 7.63 -5.27
C ASP A 144 4.85 7.94 -6.51
N PHE A 145 5.58 6.95 -7.00
CA PHE A 145 6.34 7.09 -8.23
C PHE A 145 5.49 6.66 -9.43
N LYS A 146 5.28 7.58 -10.37
CA LYS A 146 4.63 7.28 -11.65
C LYS A 146 5.70 7.13 -12.73
N MET A 147 5.88 5.90 -13.21
CA MET A 147 6.75 5.65 -14.35
C MET A 147 6.01 5.89 -15.67
N ARG A 148 6.77 5.87 -16.77
CA ARG A 148 6.23 5.79 -18.13
C ARG A 148 5.76 4.37 -18.46
N VAL A 149 4.61 4.26 -19.11
CA VAL A 149 4.03 3.01 -19.65
C VAL A 149 4.33 2.97 -21.16
N PRO A 150 5.21 2.08 -21.64
CA PRO A 150 5.58 1.98 -23.05
C PRO A 150 4.70 1.02 -23.86
N GLU A 151 3.82 0.23 -23.22
CA GLU A 151 2.94 -0.72 -23.91
C GLU A 151 1.81 -0.04 -24.70
N ILE A 152 1.28 -0.74 -25.71
CA ILE A 152 0.04 -0.35 -26.37
C ILE A 152 -1.12 -0.42 -25.36
N GLY A 153 -1.95 0.62 -25.32
CA GLY A 153 -2.99 0.82 -24.29
C GLY A 153 -2.77 2.08 -23.43
N ASN A 154 -1.95 3.01 -23.91
CA ASN A 154 -1.70 4.31 -23.27
C ASN A 154 -2.82 5.29 -23.67
N PRO A 155 -3.63 5.81 -22.73
CA PRO A 155 -4.37 7.05 -22.98
C PRO A 155 -3.41 8.25 -23.13
#